data_AF-A0A7X7S3K6-F1
#
_entry.id   AF-A0A7X7S3K6-F1
#
_cell.length_a   1.000
_cell.length_b   1.000
_cell.length_c   1.000
_cell.angle_alpha   90.00
_cell.angle_beta   90.00
_cell.angle_gamma   90.00
#
_symmetry.space_group_name_H-M   'P 1'
#
loop_
_entity.id
_entity.type
_entity.pdbx_description
1 polymer ?
#
loop_
_entity_poly.entity_id
_entity_poly.type
_entity_poly.pdbx_seq_one_letter_code
_entity_poly.pdbx_strand_id
1 'polypeptide(L)' 'DLRDKALWVNIWQDDEAAAFVRSVNDGNETVPTVVIDGEAHTNPDPEVVRQRLEPVA' A
#
# COMPACT_ATOMS: atom_id res chain seq x y z
N ASP A 1 2.49 16.78 6.25
CA ASP A 1 2.69 15.55 7.03
C ASP A 1 3.26 14.48 6.09
N LEU A 2 3.97 13.44 6.56
CA LEU A 2 4.35 12.31 5.70
C LEU A 2 3.11 11.61 5.12
N ARG A 3 1.99 11.66 5.84
CA ARG A 3 0.70 11.11 5.40
C ARG A 3 0.18 11.71 4.10
N ASP A 4 0.50 12.98 3.83
CA ASP A 4 0.05 13.70 2.64
C ASP A 4 0.85 13.33 1.38
N LYS A 5 1.92 12.53 1.53
CA LYS A 5 2.80 12.08 0.44
C LYS A 5 2.41 10.72 -0.14
N ALA A 6 1.32 10.13 0.35
CA ALA A 6 0.81 8.85 -0.12
C ALA A 6 -0.62 8.99 -0.65
N LEU A 7 -0.97 8.16 -1.64
CA LEU A 7 -2.37 7.96 -2.02
C LEU A 7 -2.99 6.92 -1.08
N TRP A 8 -4.10 7.28 -0.45
CA TRP A 8 -4.86 6.38 0.42
C TRP A 8 -6.08 5.85 -0.32
N VAL A 9 -6.21 4.52 -0.36
CA VAL A 9 -7.34 3.84 -1.01
C VAL A 9 -8.01 2.93 0.01
N ASN A 10 -9.32 3.09 0.19
CA ASN A 10 -10.13 2.21 1.02
C ASN A 10 -10.74 1.11 0.15
N ILE A 11 -10.19 -0.10 0.23
CA ILE A 11 -10.62 -1.22 -0.61
C ILE A 11 -12.07 -1.64 -0.36
N TRP A 12 -12.64 -1.38 0.81
CA TRP A 12 -14.04 -1.71 1.09
C TRP A 12 -15.04 -0.74 0.46
N GLN A 13 -14.54 0.30 -0.22
CA GLN A 13 -15.34 1.27 -0.98
C GLN A 13 -15.00 1.27 -2.47
N ASP A 14 -14.03 0.47 -2.90
CA ASP A 14 -13.51 0.40 -4.27
C ASP A 14 -13.28 -1.07 -4.65
N ASP A 15 -14.17 -1.61 -5.47
CA ASP A 15 -14.14 -3.01 -5.89
C ASP A 15 -12.89 -3.36 -6.71
N GLU A 16 -12.36 -2.41 -7.50
CA GLU A 16 -11.15 -2.61 -8.30
C GLU A 16 -9.91 -2.68 -7.38
N ALA A 17 -9.84 -1.80 -6.38
CA ALA A 17 -8.79 -1.85 -5.38
C ALA A 17 -8.84 -3.13 -4.53
N ALA A 18 -10.04 -3.59 -4.14
CA ALA A 18 -10.20 -4.88 -3.47
C ALA A 18 -9.75 -6.05 -4.34
N ALA A 19 -10.09 -6.05 -5.64
CA ALA A 19 -9.62 -7.06 -6.58
C ALA A 19 -8.09 -7.06 -6.72
N PHE A 20 -7.47 -5.87 -6.79
CA PHE A 20 -6.02 -5.74 -6.80
C PHE A 20 -5.39 -6.33 -5.54
N VAL A 21 -5.89 -5.97 -4.34
CA VAL A 21 -5.36 -6.50 -3.07
C VAL A 21 -5.50 -8.02 -3.01
N ARG A 22 -6.64 -8.59 -3.40
CA ARG A 22 -6.80 -10.05 -3.45
C ARG A 22 -5.81 -10.70 -4.43
N SER A 23 -5.54 -10.08 -5.57
CA SER A 23 -4.61 -10.62 -6.58
C SER A 23 -3.16 -10.74 -6.09
N VAL A 24 -2.72 -9.86 -5.18
CA VAL A 24 -1.35 -9.84 -4.65
C VAL A 24 -1.22 -10.54 -3.28
N ASN A 25 -2.32 -11.07 -2.74
CA ASN A 25 -2.39 -11.65 -1.39
C ASN A 25 -3.06 -13.04 -1.37
N ASP A 26 -2.87 -13.84 -2.42
CA ASP A 26 -3.43 -15.21 -2.51
C ASP A 26 -4.96 -15.25 -2.33
N GLY A 27 -5.66 -14.23 -2.82
CA GLY A 27 -7.12 -14.10 -2.71
C GLY A 27 -7.61 -13.38 -1.45
N ASN A 28 -6.72 -13.02 -0.52
CA ASN A 28 -7.09 -12.36 0.73
C ASN A 28 -7.12 -10.83 0.61
N GLU A 29 -7.93 -10.18 1.43
CA GLU A 29 -7.95 -8.72 1.57
C GLU A 29 -7.02 -8.24 2.70
N THR A 30 -5.78 -8.71 2.72
CA THR A 30 -4.83 -8.37 3.79
C THR A 30 -4.45 -6.88 3.71
N VAL A 31 -4.67 -6.16 4.80
CA VAL A 31 -4.29 -4.74 4.94
C VAL A 31 -3.34 -4.53 6.12
N PRO A 32 -2.42 -3.54 6.03
CA PRO A 32 -2.16 -2.69 4.88
C PRO A 32 -1.43 -3.43 3.75
N THR A 33 -1.84 -3.20 2.50
CA THR A 33 -1.01 -3.46 1.30
C THR A 33 -0.52 -2.12 0.78
N VAL A 34 0.78 -1.99 0.58
CA VAL A 34 1.41 -0.75 0.11
C VAL A 34 2.07 -1.03 -1.23
N VAL A 35 1.81 -0.17 -2.22
CA VAL A 35 2.52 -0.22 -3.51
C VAL A 35 3.66 0.78 -3.48
N ILE A 36 4.88 0.31 -3.67
CA ILE A 36 6.11 1.11 -3.68
C ILE A 36 6.81 0.84 -5.00
N ASP A 37 7.02 1.87 -5.82
CA ASP A 37 7.67 1.77 -7.13
C ASP A 37 7.07 0.67 -8.04
N GLY A 38 5.74 0.47 -7.95
CA GLY A 38 4.99 -0.53 -8.70
C GLY A 38 5.00 -1.93 -8.08
N GLU A 39 5.75 -2.17 -7.01
CA GLU A 39 5.80 -3.44 -6.29
C GLU A 39 4.82 -3.43 -5.10
N ALA A 40 4.03 -4.48 -4.96
CA ALA A 40 3.10 -4.64 -3.85
C ALA A 40 3.80 -5.28 -2.65
N HIS A 41 3.65 -4.66 -1.48
CA HIS A 41 4.12 -5.20 -0.21
C HIS A 41 2.93 -5.46 0.71
N THR A 42 2.79 -6.71 1.14
CA THR A 42 1.76 -7.14 2.09
C THR A 42 2.24 -6.91 3.51
N ASN A 43 1.51 -6.09 4.27
CA ASN A 43 1.80 -5.74 5.66
C ASN A 43 3.30 -5.45 5.90
N PRO A 44 3.90 -4.48 5.18
CA PRO A 44 5.33 -4.20 5.28
C PRO A 44 5.69 -3.63 6.65
N ASP A 45 6.98 -3.73 6.99
CA ASP A 45 7.55 -2.99 8.11
C ASP A 45 7.34 -1.47 7.88
N PRO A 46 6.77 -0.72 8.85
CA PRO A 46 6.57 0.71 8.73
C PRO A 46 7.82 1.51 8.35
N GLU A 47 9.02 1.02 8.73
CA GLU A 47 10.28 1.67 8.43
C GLU A 47 10.59 1.67 6.93
N VAL A 48 10.23 0.60 6.21
CA VAL A 48 10.37 0.52 4.74
C VAL A 48 9.50 1.58 4.07
N VAL A 49 8.28 1.76 4.56
CA VAL A 49 7.35 2.78 4.03
C VAL A 49 7.87 4.18 4.33
N ARG A 50 8.34 4.42 5.56
CA ARG A 50 8.85 5.73 5.99
C ARG A 50 10.01 6.19 5.11
N GLN A 51 10.99 5.33 4.86
CA GLN A 51 12.17 5.66 4.04
C GLN A 51 11.81 6.09 2.62
N ARG A 52 10.71 5.57 2.06
CA ARG A 52 10.26 5.89 0.69
C ARG A 52 9.47 7.21 0.62
N LEU A 53 8.90 7.66 1.72
CA LEU A 53 8.18 8.94 1.81
C LEU A 53 9.10 10.13 2.16
N GLU A 54 10.30 9.84 2.68
CA GLU A 54 11.30 10.85 2.97
C GLU A 54 11.89 11.45 1.69
N PRO A 55 12.18 12.77 1.65
CA PRO A 55 12.86 13.36 0.50
C PRO A 55 14.24 12.72 0.34
N VAL A 56 14.62 12.43 -0.90
CA VAL A 56 16.03 12.15 -1.21
C VAL A 56 16.81 13.43 -0.93
N ALA A 57 17.87 13.32 -0.14
CA ALA A 57 18.75 14.43 0.22
C ALA A 57 19.54 14.97 -0.99
#